data_AF-K0YIZ8-F1
#
_entry.id   AF-K0YIZ8-F1
#
_cell.length_a   1.000
_cell.length_b   1.000
_cell.length_c   1.000
_cell.angle_alpha   90.00
_cell.angle_beta   90.00
_cell.angle_gamma   90.00
#
_symmetry.space_group_name_H-M   'P 1'
#
loop_
_entity.id
_entity.type
_entity.pdbx_description
1 polymer ?
#
loop_
_entity_poly.entity_id
_entity_poly.type
_entity_poly.pdbx_seq_one_letter_code
_entity_poly.pdbx_strand_id
1 'polypeptide(L)'
;MNTNAENNPSSQGFSKPSKDTADASASASHAWRISSFEDIRDLPASSVVPEEPSKARRSSARSKKKPAREYTVGEEIANSISHGIGAALAVAAIPICVVIAVSHGGGVALAAALIYTISMLLEYLASTLYHALVPLPAKKVFKVLDHSAIYLFIAGSYTPFCLITLANSNGLFLCIGVWALAIVGIAFEAFWVYRPRWISAVIYLLLGWCVVGFLPALVSSLAFPGLMLLLAGGICYSIGCVFYVLKKIPYMHTVFHLWVLAGSILQFLSIVLYVL
;
A
#
# COMPACT_ATOMS: atom_id res chain seq x y z
N MET A 1 47.18 4.23 -59.34
CA MET A 1 47.26 3.80 -57.92
C MET A 1 46.28 2.64 -57.76
N ASN A 2 46.60 1.45 -58.30
CA ASN A 2 47.30 0.31 -57.66
C ASN A 2 46.60 -0.07 -56.33
N THR A 3 45.67 -1.05 -56.25
CA THR A 3 45.76 -2.54 -56.35
C THR A 3 46.68 -3.24 -55.36
N ASN A 4 46.07 -4.18 -54.60
CA ASN A 4 46.57 -5.49 -54.15
C ASN A 4 47.65 -5.49 -53.04
N ALA A 5 47.41 -6.09 -51.87
CA ALA A 5 47.31 -7.52 -51.51
C ALA A 5 48.68 -8.12 -51.12
N GLU A 6 48.83 -8.48 -49.84
CA GLU A 6 49.82 -9.39 -49.20
C GLU A 6 49.27 -9.63 -47.77
N ASN A 7 49.24 -10.78 -47.10
CA ASN A 7 49.63 -12.17 -47.34
C ASN A 7 48.89 -13.06 -46.29
N ASN A 8 48.40 -14.23 -46.71
CA ASN A 8 48.14 -15.45 -45.91
C ASN A 8 49.49 -16.25 -45.86
N PRO A 9 49.74 -17.38 -45.14
CA PRO A 9 48.79 -18.33 -44.53
C PRO A 9 49.21 -19.06 -43.22
N SER A 10 48.26 -19.88 -42.73
CA SER A 10 48.43 -21.23 -42.12
C SER A 10 49.32 -21.43 -40.88
N SER A 11 48.73 -21.97 -39.81
CA SER A 11 48.91 -23.39 -39.42
C SER A 11 48.31 -23.70 -38.05
N GLN A 12 47.60 -24.83 -38.00
CA GLN A 12 47.21 -25.51 -36.77
C GLN A 12 48.46 -26.15 -36.13
N GLY A 13 48.56 -26.13 -34.80
CA GLY A 13 49.64 -26.77 -34.07
C GLY A 13 49.26 -27.04 -32.62
N PHE A 14 49.06 -28.32 -32.33
CA PHE A 14 48.70 -28.91 -31.04
C PHE A 14 49.97 -29.11 -30.19
N SER A 15 50.01 -28.63 -28.94
CA SER A 15 50.95 -29.16 -27.93
C SER A 15 50.47 -28.92 -26.50
N LYS A 16 50.36 -30.03 -25.75
CA LYS A 16 50.12 -30.11 -24.30
C LYS A 16 51.24 -29.42 -23.50
N PRO A 17 50.95 -29.10 -22.24
CA PRO A 17 51.82 -29.56 -21.17
C PRO A 17 51.07 -30.42 -20.14
N SER A 18 51.60 -31.61 -19.90
CA SER A 18 51.31 -32.45 -18.74
C SER A 18 52.07 -31.94 -17.52
N LYS A 19 51.43 -31.92 -16.35
CA LYS A 19 52.04 -32.33 -15.08
C LYS A 19 50.94 -32.61 -14.04
N ASP A 20 50.77 -33.90 -13.80
CA ASP A 20 50.55 -34.59 -12.51
C ASP A 20 50.30 -33.69 -11.30
N THR A 21 49.21 -33.91 -10.57
CA THR A 21 49.13 -34.84 -9.42
C THR A 21 47.78 -34.68 -8.71
N ALA A 22 47.20 -35.82 -8.30
CA ALA A 22 46.37 -36.05 -7.10
C ALA A 22 45.23 -35.03 -6.81
N ASP A 23 43.95 -35.38 -6.78
CA ASP A 23 43.39 -36.38 -5.87
C ASP A 23 41.93 -36.70 -6.24
N ALA A 24 41.58 -37.95 -5.99
CA ALA A 24 40.29 -38.56 -6.24
C ALA A 24 39.27 -38.15 -5.15
N SER A 25 38.05 -37.80 -5.55
CA SER A 25 36.83 -38.58 -5.33
C SER A 25 36.21 -38.58 -3.93
N ALA A 26 34.88 -38.46 -3.97
CA ALA A 26 33.88 -39.10 -3.11
C ALA A 26 33.34 -38.30 -1.91
N SER A 27 32.04 -38.02 -2.05
CA SER A 27 31.10 -37.66 -1.00
C SER A 27 31.07 -38.69 0.13
N ALA A 28 30.93 -38.21 1.38
CA ALA A 28 30.26 -38.98 2.42
C ALA A 28 29.60 -38.06 3.46
N SER A 29 28.36 -38.41 3.75
CA SER A 29 27.41 -37.87 4.70
C SER A 29 27.96 -37.70 6.12
N HIS A 30 27.60 -36.58 6.75
CA HIS A 30 27.78 -36.37 8.19
C HIS A 30 26.72 -37.17 8.95
N ALA A 31 27.03 -38.43 9.25
CA ALA A 31 26.21 -39.28 10.10
C ALA A 31 26.38 -38.88 11.58
N TRP A 32 25.26 -38.56 12.22
CA TRP A 32 25.13 -38.41 13.67
C TRP A 32 25.57 -39.71 14.39
N ARG A 33 26.57 -39.67 15.27
CA ARG A 33 26.92 -40.79 16.17
C ARG A 33 26.16 -40.64 17.48
N ILE A 34 25.31 -41.63 17.78
CA ILE A 34 24.73 -41.85 19.11
C ILE A 34 25.70 -42.75 19.87
N SER A 35 26.70 -42.17 20.55
CA SER A 35 27.54 -42.91 21.53
C SER A 35 28.33 -41.97 22.46
N SER A 36 27.71 -40.89 22.93
CA SER A 36 28.34 -39.97 23.91
C SER A 36 27.54 -39.84 25.21
N PHE A 37 26.75 -40.86 25.56
CA PHE A 37 25.97 -40.90 26.79
C PHE A 37 26.25 -42.15 27.62
N GLU A 38 27.52 -42.42 27.85
CA GLU A 38 27.98 -43.28 28.93
C GLU A 38 29.02 -42.45 29.68
N ASP A 39 28.59 -41.81 30.76
CA ASP A 39 29.26 -41.83 32.07
C ASP A 39 28.65 -40.80 33.05
N ILE A 40 27.44 -41.10 33.56
CA ILE A 40 26.83 -40.34 34.67
C ILE A 40 26.36 -41.32 35.74
N ARG A 41 27.25 -42.21 36.20
CA ARG A 41 26.93 -43.12 37.30
C ARG A 41 27.88 -43.06 38.50
N ASP A 42 28.97 -42.30 38.44
CA ASP A 42 29.95 -42.28 39.54
C ASP A 42 30.21 -40.87 40.11
N LEU A 43 29.16 -40.20 40.59
CA LEU A 43 29.33 -38.99 41.43
C LEU A 43 29.01 -39.32 42.90
N PRO A 44 29.95 -39.11 43.84
CA PRO A 44 29.73 -39.40 45.25
C PRO A 44 28.69 -38.46 45.88
N ALA A 45 27.76 -39.05 46.63
CA ALA A 45 26.68 -38.36 47.34
C ALA A 45 27.21 -37.62 48.58
N SER A 46 27.89 -36.48 48.41
CA SER A 46 28.07 -35.48 49.49
C SER A 46 28.54 -34.14 48.96
N SER A 47 27.61 -33.27 48.55
CA SER A 47 27.71 -31.80 48.63
C SER A 47 26.51 -31.15 47.92
N VAL A 48 25.30 -31.46 48.40
CA VAL A 48 24.12 -30.67 48.05
C VAL A 48 23.82 -29.75 49.22
N VAL A 49 24.45 -28.58 49.23
CA VAL A 49 24.00 -27.44 50.05
C VAL A 49 22.82 -26.82 49.31
N PRO A 50 21.64 -26.62 49.93
CA PRO A 50 20.57 -25.87 49.29
C PRO A 50 20.95 -24.38 49.29
N GLU A 51 21.43 -23.86 48.16
CA GLU A 51 21.40 -22.40 47.96
C GLU A 51 19.95 -21.96 47.85
N GLU A 52 19.48 -21.13 48.79
CA GLU A 52 18.24 -20.39 48.61
C GLU A 52 18.37 -19.48 47.37
N PRO A 53 17.39 -19.48 46.45
CA PRO A 53 17.40 -18.55 45.34
C PRO A 53 17.16 -17.13 45.86
N SER A 54 18.25 -16.36 45.92
CA SER A 54 18.29 -14.90 46.07
C SER A 54 17.14 -14.23 45.31
N LYS A 55 16.29 -13.51 46.07
CA LYS A 55 15.15 -12.71 45.60
C LYS A 55 15.54 -11.54 44.68
N ALA A 56 16.82 -11.38 44.31
CA ALA A 56 17.31 -10.25 43.52
C ALA A 56 17.16 -10.41 41.99
N ARG A 57 16.65 -11.54 41.47
CA ARG A 57 16.52 -11.78 40.02
C ARG A 57 15.08 -11.73 39.48
N ARG A 58 14.18 -10.97 40.11
CA ARG A 58 12.84 -10.72 39.55
C ARG A 58 12.70 -9.28 39.08
N SER A 59 12.41 -9.18 37.78
CA SER A 59 11.71 -8.08 37.10
C SER A 59 12.53 -6.89 36.56
N SER A 60 13.48 -7.19 35.67
CA SER A 60 13.61 -6.40 34.43
C SER A 60 12.95 -7.17 33.29
N ALA A 61 11.64 -7.41 33.40
CA ALA A 61 10.82 -7.79 32.25
C ALA A 61 10.61 -6.53 31.40
N ARG A 62 11.66 -6.10 30.71
CA ARG A 62 11.56 -5.08 29.67
C ARG A 62 10.56 -5.63 28.66
N SER A 63 9.35 -5.08 28.66
CA SER A 63 8.29 -5.40 27.70
C SER A 63 8.88 -5.32 26.30
N LYS A 64 9.24 -6.48 25.73
CA LYS A 64 9.62 -6.59 24.32
C LYS A 64 8.33 -6.28 23.58
N LYS A 65 8.15 -5.02 23.14
CA LYS A 65 7.07 -4.65 22.22
C LYS A 65 7.10 -5.68 21.09
N LYS A 66 6.06 -6.51 20.99
CA LYS A 66 5.94 -7.50 19.91
C LYS A 66 6.12 -6.75 18.58
N PRO A 67 6.99 -7.21 17.67
CA PRO A 67 7.14 -6.56 16.37
C PRO A 67 5.79 -6.52 15.68
N ALA A 68 5.48 -5.40 15.02
CA ALA A 68 4.24 -5.25 14.29
C ALA A 68 4.14 -6.34 13.21
N ARG A 69 3.02 -7.06 13.15
CA ARG A 69 2.81 -8.14 12.18
C ARG A 69 2.98 -7.63 10.74
N GLU A 70 3.85 -8.29 9.98
CA GLU A 70 3.99 -8.13 8.53
C GLU A 70 2.95 -8.99 7.80
N TYR A 71 2.61 -8.60 6.57
CA TYR A 71 1.64 -9.35 5.77
C TYR A 71 2.26 -10.64 5.26
N THR A 72 1.49 -11.73 5.24
CA THR A 72 1.91 -12.96 4.55
C THR A 72 1.86 -12.76 3.04
N VAL A 73 2.54 -13.62 2.28
CA VAL A 73 2.48 -13.58 0.80
C VAL A 73 1.03 -13.67 0.29
N GLY A 74 0.20 -14.52 0.91
CA GLY A 74 -1.22 -14.62 0.55
C GLY A 74 -2.01 -13.34 0.82
N GLU A 75 -1.72 -12.64 1.92
CA GLU A 75 -2.32 -11.33 2.21
C GLU A 75 -1.86 -10.27 1.22
N GLU A 76 -0.57 -10.22 0.87
CA GLU A 76 -0.04 -9.29 -0.14
C GLU A 76 -0.68 -9.52 -1.52
N ILE A 77 -0.87 -10.77 -1.94
CA ILE A 77 -1.57 -11.11 -3.18
C ILE A 77 -3.02 -10.64 -3.14
N ALA A 78 -3.75 -10.94 -2.05
CA ALA A 78 -5.15 -10.54 -1.92
C ALA A 78 -5.31 -9.01 -1.92
N ASN A 79 -4.41 -8.28 -1.24
CA ASN A 79 -4.37 -6.82 -1.24
C ASN A 79 -4.06 -6.25 -2.64
N SER A 80 -3.11 -6.86 -3.35
CA SER A 80 -2.75 -6.46 -4.72
C SER A 80 -3.89 -6.67 -5.70
N ILE A 81 -4.57 -7.83 -5.65
CA ILE A 81 -5.68 -8.15 -6.56
C ILE A 81 -6.88 -7.22 -6.30
N SER A 82 -7.25 -7.02 -5.04
CA SER A 82 -8.41 -6.20 -4.67
C SER A 82 -8.28 -4.75 -5.18
N HIS A 83 -7.12 -4.11 -4.98
CA HIS A 83 -6.87 -2.77 -5.52
C HIS A 83 -6.50 -2.78 -7.01
N GLY A 84 -5.96 -3.88 -7.54
CA GLY A 84 -5.73 -4.04 -8.97
C GLY A 84 -7.02 -4.03 -9.79
N ILE A 85 -8.09 -4.62 -9.25
CA ILE A 85 -9.46 -4.48 -9.81
C ILE A 85 -9.90 -3.02 -9.77
N GLY A 86 -9.67 -2.32 -8.66
CA GLY A 86 -9.93 -0.89 -8.55
C GLY A 86 -9.19 -0.05 -9.58
N ALA A 87 -7.91 -0.37 -9.86
CA ALA A 87 -7.11 0.31 -10.87
C ALA A 87 -7.68 0.09 -12.29
N ALA A 88 -8.08 -1.14 -12.61
CA ALA A 88 -8.73 -1.43 -13.89
C ALA A 88 -10.07 -0.68 -14.05
N LEU A 89 -10.89 -0.63 -12.99
CA LEU A 89 -12.11 0.16 -12.98
C LEU A 89 -11.82 1.67 -13.12
N ALA A 90 -10.76 2.17 -12.50
CA ALA A 90 -10.36 3.58 -12.63
C ALA A 90 -9.91 3.92 -14.05
N VAL A 91 -9.19 3.01 -14.73
CA VAL A 91 -8.87 3.17 -16.16
C VAL A 91 -10.14 3.26 -17.01
N ALA A 92 -11.16 2.44 -16.73
CA ALA A 92 -12.44 2.50 -17.45
C ALA A 92 -13.25 3.77 -17.10
N ALA A 93 -13.15 4.27 -15.88
CA ALA A 93 -13.84 5.47 -15.42
C ALA A 93 -13.37 6.76 -16.13
N ILE A 94 -12.08 6.86 -16.47
CA ILE A 94 -11.51 8.04 -17.14
C ILE A 94 -12.26 8.42 -18.42
N PRO A 95 -12.35 7.55 -19.47
CA PRO A 95 -13.04 7.91 -20.70
C PRO A 95 -14.53 8.15 -20.49
N ILE A 96 -15.19 7.44 -19.56
CA ILE A 96 -16.61 7.66 -19.24
C ILE A 96 -16.81 9.10 -18.72
N CYS A 97 -16.06 9.51 -17.71
CA CYS A 97 -16.16 10.85 -17.14
C CYS A 97 -15.76 11.94 -18.16
N VAL A 98 -14.73 11.69 -18.98
CA VAL A 98 -14.29 12.64 -20.02
C VAL A 98 -15.39 12.86 -21.06
N VAL A 99 -15.99 11.78 -21.58
CA VAL A 99 -17.05 11.89 -22.60
C VAL A 99 -18.26 12.64 -22.05
N ILE A 100 -18.71 12.31 -20.84
CA ILE A 100 -19.85 12.99 -20.21
C ILE A 100 -19.53 14.48 -19.98
N ALA A 101 -18.39 14.78 -19.36
CA ALA A 101 -18.00 16.15 -19.08
C ALA A 101 -17.87 17.01 -20.35
N VAL A 102 -17.28 16.47 -21.43
CA VAL A 102 -17.17 17.17 -22.72
C VAL A 102 -18.55 17.33 -23.38
N SER A 103 -19.42 16.32 -23.29
CA SER A 103 -20.78 16.39 -23.85
C SER A 103 -21.65 17.48 -23.21
N HIS A 104 -21.35 17.85 -21.96
CA HIS A 104 -21.99 18.95 -21.25
C HIS A 104 -21.20 20.27 -21.31
N GLY A 105 -20.30 20.43 -22.29
CA GLY A 105 -19.60 21.69 -22.57
C GLY A 105 -18.16 21.77 -22.03
N GLY A 106 -17.67 20.76 -21.31
CA GLY A 106 -16.28 20.65 -20.89
C GLY A 106 -15.89 21.67 -19.81
N GLY A 107 -14.77 22.38 -20.04
CA GLY A 107 -14.27 23.41 -19.13
C GLY A 107 -14.00 22.90 -17.71
N VAL A 108 -14.67 23.50 -16.72
CA VAL A 108 -14.53 23.13 -15.30
C VAL A 108 -14.96 21.68 -15.06
N ALA A 109 -15.99 21.19 -15.76
CA ALA A 109 -16.46 19.81 -15.62
C ALA A 109 -15.38 18.81 -16.05
N LEU A 110 -14.71 19.07 -17.18
CA LEU A 110 -13.61 18.24 -17.67
C LEU A 110 -12.42 18.26 -16.72
N ALA A 111 -12.02 19.44 -16.23
CA ALA A 111 -10.93 19.57 -15.28
C ALA A 111 -11.21 18.79 -13.99
N ALA A 112 -12.42 18.93 -13.42
CA ALA A 112 -12.81 18.22 -12.21
C ALA A 112 -12.88 16.70 -12.42
N ALA A 113 -13.43 16.25 -13.56
CA ALA A 113 -13.46 14.84 -13.94
C ALA A 113 -12.07 14.21 -14.04
N LEU A 114 -11.12 14.92 -14.68
CA LEU A 114 -9.73 14.46 -14.81
C LEU A 114 -9.02 14.41 -13.47
N ILE A 115 -9.15 15.46 -12.65
CA ILE A 115 -8.55 15.49 -11.30
C ILE A 115 -9.06 14.32 -10.46
N TYR A 116 -10.38 14.09 -10.45
CA TYR A 116 -10.99 12.98 -9.76
C TYR A 116 -10.48 11.62 -10.26
N THR A 117 -10.59 11.35 -11.56
CA THR A 117 -10.29 10.02 -12.11
C THR A 117 -8.79 9.70 -12.13
N ILE A 118 -7.92 10.68 -12.34
CA ILE A 118 -6.46 10.50 -12.25
C ILE A 118 -6.04 10.22 -10.80
N SER A 119 -6.57 10.97 -9.83
CA SER A 119 -6.26 10.70 -8.42
C SER A 119 -6.74 9.32 -7.98
N MET A 120 -7.91 8.88 -8.46
CA MET A 120 -8.44 7.52 -8.24
C MET A 120 -7.52 6.45 -8.83
N LEU A 121 -7.05 6.64 -10.07
CA LEU A 121 -6.12 5.72 -10.70
C LEU A 121 -4.80 5.64 -9.93
N LEU A 122 -4.26 6.77 -9.49
CA LEU A 122 -3.01 6.83 -8.74
C LEU A 122 -3.11 6.10 -7.40
N GLU A 123 -4.22 6.26 -6.67
CA GLU A 123 -4.48 5.53 -5.42
C GLU A 123 -4.46 4.02 -5.62
N TYR A 124 -5.31 3.52 -6.52
CA TYR A 124 -5.40 2.08 -6.74
C TYR A 124 -4.11 1.50 -7.33
N LEU A 125 -3.44 2.22 -8.23
CA LEU A 125 -2.18 1.78 -8.82
C LEU A 125 -1.05 1.76 -7.80
N ALA A 126 -0.87 2.83 -7.01
CA ALA A 126 0.17 2.91 -5.99
C ALA A 126 0.00 1.78 -4.97
N SER A 127 -1.24 1.51 -4.55
CA SER A 127 -1.55 0.43 -3.62
C SER A 127 -1.30 -0.96 -4.18
N THR A 128 -1.72 -1.19 -5.43
CA THR A 128 -1.46 -2.44 -6.15
C THR A 128 0.04 -2.70 -6.22
N LEU A 129 0.82 -1.71 -6.62
CA LEU A 129 2.28 -1.83 -6.76
C LEU A 129 2.96 -2.02 -5.41
N TYR A 130 2.53 -1.32 -4.36
CA TYR A 130 3.09 -1.48 -3.02
C TYR A 130 2.94 -2.93 -2.51
N HIS A 131 1.76 -3.52 -2.69
CA HIS A 131 1.47 -4.88 -2.25
C HIS A 131 2.07 -5.95 -3.18
N ALA A 132 2.22 -5.67 -4.48
CA ALA A 132 2.82 -6.60 -5.43
C ALA A 132 4.34 -6.69 -5.28
N LEU A 133 4.99 -5.65 -4.73
CA LEU A 133 6.43 -5.61 -4.57
C LEU A 133 6.94 -6.49 -3.42
N VAL A 134 7.99 -7.24 -3.75
CA VAL A 134 8.82 -8.01 -2.81
C VAL A 134 9.56 -7.03 -1.88
N PRO A 135 9.97 -7.43 -0.64
CA PRO A 135 10.70 -6.58 0.30
C PRO A 135 12.05 -6.08 -0.22
N LEU A 136 12.03 -5.05 -1.06
CA LEU A 136 13.16 -4.35 -1.63
C LEU A 136 13.16 -2.88 -1.15
N PRO A 137 14.28 -2.14 -1.26
CA PRO A 137 14.31 -0.72 -0.90
C PRO A 137 13.19 0.10 -1.57
N ALA A 138 12.82 -0.25 -2.80
CA ALA A 138 11.71 0.34 -3.54
C ALA A 138 10.35 0.22 -2.80
N LYS A 139 10.10 -0.87 -2.06
CA LYS A 139 8.85 -1.07 -1.33
C LYS A 139 8.59 0.03 -0.29
N LYS A 140 9.64 0.65 0.27
CA LYS A 140 9.49 1.81 1.16
C LYS A 140 8.95 3.02 0.42
N VAL A 141 9.45 3.28 -0.80
CA VAL A 141 8.98 4.40 -1.63
C VAL A 141 7.52 4.18 -2.04
N PHE A 142 7.18 2.98 -2.51
CA PHE A 142 5.80 2.64 -2.88
C PHE A 142 4.84 2.70 -1.70
N LYS A 143 5.30 2.40 -0.48
CA LYS A 143 4.51 2.61 0.73
C LYS A 143 4.17 4.08 0.96
N VAL A 144 5.14 4.98 0.75
CA VAL A 144 4.89 6.42 0.87
C VAL A 144 3.90 6.87 -0.20
N LEU A 145 4.07 6.39 -1.44
CA LEU A 145 3.17 6.71 -2.55
C LEU A 145 1.74 6.20 -2.30
N ASP A 146 1.59 4.96 -1.86
CA ASP A 146 0.30 4.34 -1.49
C ASP A 146 -0.42 5.16 -0.42
N HIS A 147 0.24 5.45 0.69
CA HIS A 147 -0.38 6.26 1.74
C HIS A 147 -0.62 7.72 1.33
N SER A 148 0.23 8.30 0.48
CA SER A 148 0.07 9.67 -0.02
C SER A 148 -1.09 9.77 -1.02
N ALA A 149 -1.30 8.72 -1.81
CA ALA A 149 -2.35 8.70 -2.81
C ALA A 149 -3.75 8.71 -2.17
N ILE A 150 -3.91 8.21 -0.93
CA ILE A 150 -5.17 8.31 -0.18
C ILE A 150 -5.56 9.78 0.02
N TYR A 151 -4.60 10.61 0.45
CA TYR A 151 -4.84 12.05 0.61
C TYR A 151 -5.21 12.72 -0.72
N LEU A 152 -4.47 12.37 -1.78
CA LEU A 152 -4.70 12.91 -3.11
C LEU A 152 -6.07 12.52 -3.64
N PHE A 153 -6.49 11.28 -3.45
CA PHE A 153 -7.79 10.78 -3.89
C PHE A 153 -8.95 11.37 -3.08
N ILE A 154 -8.78 11.58 -1.77
CA ILE A 154 -9.78 12.33 -0.99
C ILE A 154 -9.95 13.73 -1.58
N ALA A 155 -8.87 14.49 -1.82
CA ALA A 155 -8.99 15.81 -2.43
C ALA A 155 -9.55 15.78 -3.87
N GLY A 156 -9.15 14.80 -4.67
CA GLY A 156 -9.65 14.61 -6.02
C GLY A 156 -11.15 14.28 -6.06
N SER A 157 -11.63 13.42 -5.16
CA SER A 157 -13.06 13.05 -5.06
C SER A 157 -13.95 14.22 -4.62
N TYR A 158 -13.42 15.18 -3.89
CA TYR A 158 -14.12 16.42 -3.54
C TYR A 158 -14.28 17.39 -4.71
N THR A 159 -13.35 17.34 -5.67
CA THR A 159 -13.21 18.39 -6.69
C THR A 159 -14.46 18.56 -7.57
N PRO A 160 -15.11 17.49 -8.10
CA PRO A 160 -16.37 17.61 -8.84
C PRO A 160 -17.50 18.24 -8.03
N PHE A 161 -17.71 17.79 -6.79
CA PHE A 161 -18.75 18.36 -5.92
C PHE A 161 -18.49 19.84 -5.61
N CYS A 162 -17.23 20.20 -5.36
CA CYS A 162 -16.86 21.57 -5.00
C CYS A 162 -16.99 22.54 -6.18
N LEU A 163 -16.49 22.15 -7.35
CA LEU A 163 -16.37 23.05 -8.50
C LEU A 163 -17.61 23.05 -9.40
N ILE A 164 -18.47 22.04 -9.29
CA ILE A 164 -19.68 21.91 -10.12
C ILE A 164 -20.92 22.07 -9.24
N THR A 165 -21.19 21.11 -8.35
CA THR A 165 -22.41 21.12 -7.52
C THR A 165 -22.47 22.32 -6.58
N LEU A 166 -21.36 22.68 -5.94
CA LEU A 166 -21.27 23.76 -4.95
C LEU A 166 -20.67 25.04 -5.52
N ALA A 167 -20.59 25.19 -6.85
CA ALA A 167 -19.94 26.34 -7.50
C ALA A 167 -20.46 27.69 -6.98
N ASN A 168 -21.78 27.78 -6.76
CA ASN A 168 -22.46 29.00 -6.27
C ASN A 168 -22.67 29.03 -4.74
N SER A 169 -22.15 28.02 -4.03
CA SER A 169 -22.41 27.79 -2.60
C SER A 169 -21.10 27.67 -1.81
N ASN A 170 -20.11 28.50 -2.13
CA ASN A 170 -18.79 28.52 -1.50
C ASN A 170 -17.97 27.22 -1.67
N GLY A 171 -18.27 26.38 -2.67
CA GLY A 171 -17.56 25.13 -2.92
C GLY A 171 -16.06 25.31 -3.16
N LEU A 172 -15.64 26.46 -3.70
CA LEU A 172 -14.21 26.77 -3.87
C LEU A 172 -13.45 26.81 -2.53
N PHE A 173 -14.05 27.35 -1.47
CA PHE A 173 -13.41 27.37 -0.14
C PHE A 173 -13.23 25.96 0.42
N LEU A 174 -14.23 25.09 0.25
CA LEU A 174 -14.11 23.68 0.61
C LEU A 174 -13.00 23.00 -0.19
N CYS A 175 -12.95 23.24 -1.52
CA CYS A 175 -11.92 22.70 -2.40
C CYS A 175 -10.52 23.09 -1.93
N ILE A 176 -10.27 24.39 -1.71
CA ILE A 176 -8.97 24.90 -1.25
C ILE A 176 -8.60 24.30 0.11
N GLY A 177 -9.55 24.25 1.06
CA GLY A 177 -9.32 23.68 2.39
C GLY A 177 -8.93 22.21 2.34
N VAL A 178 -9.66 21.39 1.59
CA VAL A 178 -9.38 19.95 1.47
C VAL A 178 -8.06 19.71 0.74
N TRP A 179 -7.77 20.42 -0.34
CA TRP A 179 -6.50 20.32 -1.05
C TRP A 179 -5.31 20.75 -0.18
N ALA A 180 -5.43 21.84 0.57
CA ALA A 180 -4.40 22.28 1.50
C ALA A 180 -4.11 21.22 2.57
N LEU A 181 -5.16 20.67 3.19
CA LEU A 181 -5.03 19.59 4.18
C LEU A 181 -4.45 18.31 3.56
N ALA A 182 -4.80 17.97 2.32
CA ALA A 182 -4.23 16.84 1.61
C ALA A 182 -2.74 17.03 1.33
N ILE A 183 -2.31 18.20 0.86
CA ILE A 183 -0.90 18.52 0.63
C ILE A 183 -0.10 18.43 1.93
N VAL A 184 -0.63 19.00 3.02
CA VAL A 184 -0.03 18.90 4.36
C VAL A 184 0.06 17.43 4.80
N GLY A 185 -1.00 16.64 4.57
CA GLY A 185 -1.03 15.21 4.86
C GLY A 185 0.02 14.40 4.08
N ILE A 186 0.19 14.69 2.79
CA ILE A 186 1.20 14.09 1.91
C ILE A 186 2.61 14.44 2.41
N ALA A 187 2.85 15.71 2.75
CA ALA A 187 4.13 16.14 3.31
C ALA A 187 4.43 15.41 4.63
N PHE A 188 3.45 15.31 5.55
CA PHE A 188 3.61 14.55 6.79
C PHE A 188 3.88 13.07 6.53
N GLU A 189 3.24 12.45 5.54
CA GLU A 189 3.49 11.05 5.19
C GLU A 189 4.92 10.86 4.66
N ALA A 190 5.42 11.77 3.84
CA ALA A 190 6.79 11.73 3.34
C ALA A 190 7.85 11.78 4.47
N PHE A 191 7.59 12.53 5.56
CA PHE A 191 8.50 12.61 6.71
C PHE A 191 8.25 11.54 7.79
N TRP A 192 7.02 11.01 7.92
CA TRP A 192 6.63 10.10 9.02
C TRP A 192 5.84 8.85 8.57
N VAL A 193 6.40 8.11 7.62
CA VAL A 193 5.84 6.90 6.98
C VAL A 193 5.41 5.77 7.94
N TYR A 194 6.02 5.66 9.12
CA TYR A 194 5.79 4.56 10.08
C TYR A 194 4.92 4.97 11.27
N ARG A 195 4.13 6.03 11.14
CA ARG A 195 3.20 6.48 12.18
C ARG A 195 2.16 5.40 12.55
N PRO A 196 1.60 5.45 13.77
CA PRO A 196 0.51 4.57 14.17
C PRO A 196 -0.68 4.66 13.21
N ARG A 197 -1.17 3.51 12.73
CA ARG A 197 -2.25 3.43 11.73
C ARG A 197 -3.54 4.15 12.13
N TRP A 198 -3.87 4.12 13.42
CA TRP A 198 -5.08 4.80 13.92
C TRP A 198 -5.01 6.32 13.70
N ILE A 199 -3.81 6.91 13.73
CA ILE A 199 -3.62 8.34 13.43
C ILE A 199 -3.94 8.60 11.97
N SER A 200 -3.39 7.79 11.04
CA SER A 200 -3.72 7.89 9.62
C SER A 200 -5.23 7.77 9.39
N ALA A 201 -5.86 6.75 9.99
CA ALA A 201 -7.30 6.51 9.84
C ALA A 201 -8.13 7.72 10.30
N VAL A 202 -7.80 8.31 11.46
CA VAL A 202 -8.50 9.49 11.97
C VAL A 202 -8.30 10.69 11.05
N ILE A 203 -7.07 10.95 10.57
CA ILE A 203 -6.80 12.08 9.67
C ILE A 203 -7.56 11.92 8.36
N TYR A 204 -7.53 10.73 7.75
CA TYR A 204 -8.27 10.45 6.51
C TYR A 204 -9.77 10.62 6.71
N LEU A 205 -10.30 10.15 7.83
CA LEU A 205 -11.71 10.26 8.14
C LEU A 205 -12.12 11.73 8.34
N LEU A 206 -11.37 12.50 9.13
CA LEU A 206 -11.64 13.92 9.35
C LEU A 206 -11.60 14.70 8.02
N LEU A 207 -10.60 14.44 7.17
CA LEU A 207 -10.50 15.05 5.85
C LEU A 207 -11.69 14.65 4.96
N GLY A 208 -12.05 13.37 4.96
CA GLY A 208 -13.17 12.82 4.18
C GLY A 208 -14.54 13.33 4.62
N TRP A 209 -14.70 13.75 5.87
CA TRP A 209 -15.96 14.28 6.41
C TRP A 209 -16.04 15.82 6.42
N CYS A 210 -15.04 16.55 5.89
CA CYS A 210 -15.09 18.02 5.77
C CYS A 210 -16.34 18.53 5.03
N VAL A 211 -16.90 17.74 4.11
CA VAL A 211 -18.12 18.04 3.36
C VAL A 211 -19.34 18.28 4.26
N VAL A 212 -19.36 17.75 5.49
CA VAL A 212 -20.46 17.96 6.46
C VAL A 212 -20.65 19.44 6.78
N GLY A 213 -19.57 20.24 6.79
CA GLY A 213 -19.67 21.69 6.98
C GLY A 213 -20.46 22.40 5.88
N PHE A 214 -20.62 21.75 4.72
CA PHE A 214 -21.36 22.25 3.55
C PHE A 214 -22.64 21.45 3.29
N LEU A 215 -23.07 20.61 4.24
CA LEU A 215 -24.24 19.73 4.07
C LEU A 215 -25.53 20.48 3.69
N PRO A 216 -25.87 21.65 4.28
CA PRO A 216 -27.07 22.39 3.86
C PRO A 216 -27.04 22.79 2.39
N ALA A 217 -25.89 23.28 1.91
CA ALA A 217 -25.71 23.62 0.51
C ALA A 217 -25.78 22.37 -0.37
N LEU A 218 -25.15 21.27 0.05
CA LEU A 218 -25.14 20.02 -0.70
C LEU A 218 -26.53 19.42 -0.86
N VAL A 219 -27.35 19.43 0.19
CA VAL A 219 -28.75 18.96 0.15
C VAL A 219 -29.59 19.82 -0.80
N SER A 220 -29.30 21.12 -0.90
CA SER A 220 -30.02 22.02 -1.82
C SER A 220 -29.56 21.93 -3.27
N SER A 221 -28.33 21.49 -3.52
CA SER A 221 -27.71 21.53 -4.85
C SER A 221 -27.57 20.15 -5.51
N LEU A 222 -27.60 19.06 -4.74
CA LEU A 222 -27.46 17.69 -5.24
C LEU A 222 -28.80 16.94 -5.14
N ALA A 223 -29.18 16.24 -6.21
CA ALA A 223 -30.37 15.40 -6.20
C ALA A 223 -30.28 14.34 -5.09
N PHE A 224 -31.42 14.06 -4.44
CA PHE A 224 -31.48 13.16 -3.28
C PHE A 224 -30.83 11.78 -3.53
N PRO A 225 -31.05 11.09 -4.66
CA PRO A 225 -30.36 9.82 -4.92
C PRO A 225 -28.83 9.95 -4.98
N GLY A 226 -28.32 11.03 -5.59
CA GLY A 226 -26.88 11.34 -5.60
C GLY A 226 -26.33 11.58 -4.21
N LEU A 227 -27.06 12.32 -3.37
CA LEU A 227 -26.71 12.53 -1.97
C LEU A 227 -26.64 11.21 -1.19
N MET A 228 -27.58 10.29 -1.43
CA MET A 228 -27.58 8.98 -0.77
C MET A 228 -26.41 8.09 -1.22
N LEU A 229 -26.04 8.13 -2.50
CA LEU A 229 -24.84 7.45 -3.01
C LEU A 229 -23.57 8.00 -2.34
N LEU A 230 -23.45 9.33 -2.25
CA LEU A 230 -22.33 9.99 -1.59
C LEU A 230 -22.26 9.62 -0.09
N LEU A 231 -23.39 9.66 0.62
CA LEU A 231 -23.47 9.29 2.03
C LEU A 231 -23.10 7.82 2.24
N ALA A 232 -23.67 6.91 1.44
CA ALA A 232 -23.36 5.50 1.49
C ALA A 232 -21.86 5.24 1.23
N GLY A 233 -21.27 5.95 0.26
CA GLY A 233 -19.82 5.92 0.03
C GLY A 233 -19.00 6.38 1.23
N GLY A 234 -19.39 7.48 1.88
CA GLY A 234 -18.76 7.97 3.11
C GLY A 234 -18.86 6.97 4.28
N ILE A 235 -19.99 6.27 4.42
CA ILE A 235 -20.18 5.20 5.40
C ILE A 235 -19.27 4.01 5.07
N CYS A 236 -19.17 3.59 3.81
CA CYS A 236 -18.26 2.53 3.38
C CYS A 236 -16.80 2.83 3.79
N TYR A 237 -16.30 4.04 3.53
CA TYR A 237 -14.95 4.44 3.96
C TYR A 237 -14.78 4.43 5.48
N SER A 238 -15.80 4.88 6.21
CA SER A 238 -15.79 4.91 7.67
C SER A 238 -15.71 3.51 8.27
N ILE A 239 -16.51 2.57 7.76
CA ILE A 239 -16.46 1.15 8.13
C ILE A 239 -15.11 0.55 7.76
N GLY A 240 -14.60 0.85 6.55
CA GLY A 240 -13.27 0.44 6.11
C GLY A 240 -12.17 0.85 7.10
N CYS A 241 -12.20 2.08 7.61
CA CYS A 241 -11.23 2.57 8.59
C CYS A 241 -11.15 1.70 9.86
N VAL A 242 -12.28 1.11 10.29
CA VAL A 242 -12.30 0.18 11.43
C VAL A 242 -11.45 -1.06 11.10
N PHE A 243 -11.67 -1.67 9.94
CA PHE A 243 -10.90 -2.84 9.49
C PHE A 243 -9.42 -2.53 9.24
N TYR A 244 -9.10 -1.31 8.78
CA TYR A 244 -7.73 -0.85 8.61
C TYR A 244 -6.94 -0.84 9.93
N VAL A 245 -7.57 -0.40 11.03
CA VAL A 245 -6.94 -0.38 12.36
C VAL A 245 -6.79 -1.80 12.94
N LEU A 246 -7.68 -2.73 12.57
CA LEU A 246 -7.70 -4.12 13.02
C LEU A 246 -6.68 -5.05 12.33
N LYS A 247 -5.62 -4.52 11.68
CA LYS A 247 -4.57 -5.28 10.96
C LYS A 247 -4.02 -6.52 11.69
N LYS A 248 -4.07 -6.56 13.03
CA LYS A 248 -3.55 -7.71 13.79
C LYS A 248 -4.25 -9.02 13.39
N ILE A 249 -5.49 -8.96 12.91
CA ILE A 249 -6.27 -10.12 12.45
C ILE A 249 -6.00 -10.37 10.94
N PRO A 250 -5.81 -11.63 10.51
CA PRO A 250 -5.53 -11.94 9.11
C PRO A 250 -6.57 -11.40 8.13
N TYR A 251 -6.13 -10.98 6.95
CA TYR A 251 -6.96 -10.47 5.84
C TYR A 251 -7.82 -9.22 6.11
N MET A 252 -7.78 -8.63 7.32
CA MET A 252 -8.56 -7.40 7.60
C MET A 252 -8.17 -6.23 6.71
N HIS A 253 -6.93 -6.18 6.23
CA HIS A 253 -6.51 -5.15 5.29
C HIS A 253 -7.14 -5.32 3.91
N THR A 254 -7.31 -6.56 3.46
CA THR A 254 -8.05 -6.88 2.24
C THR A 254 -9.52 -6.50 2.38
N VAL A 255 -10.13 -6.78 3.54
CA VAL A 255 -11.51 -6.35 3.83
C VAL A 255 -11.62 -4.82 3.79
N PHE A 256 -10.63 -4.10 4.32
CA PHE A 256 -10.53 -2.66 4.17
C PHE A 256 -10.49 -2.22 2.70
N HIS A 257 -9.67 -2.86 1.86
CA HIS A 257 -9.60 -2.59 0.41
C HIS A 257 -10.97 -2.74 -0.27
N LEU A 258 -11.73 -3.78 0.08
CA LEU A 258 -13.06 -4.00 -0.46
C LEU A 258 -14.06 -2.90 -0.06
N TRP A 259 -13.98 -2.39 1.17
CA TRP A 259 -14.81 -1.26 1.62
C TRP A 259 -14.41 0.06 0.95
N VAL A 260 -13.12 0.30 0.73
CA VAL A 260 -12.62 1.45 -0.05
C VAL A 260 -13.12 1.38 -1.49
N LEU A 261 -13.05 0.20 -2.11
CA LEU A 261 -13.54 -0.02 -3.47
C LEU A 261 -15.06 0.19 -3.58
N ALA A 262 -15.84 -0.38 -2.66
CA ALA A 262 -17.28 -0.15 -2.61
C ALA A 262 -17.61 1.35 -2.43
N GLY A 263 -16.92 2.04 -1.53
CA GLY A 263 -17.08 3.48 -1.32
C GLY A 263 -16.76 4.30 -2.57
N SER A 264 -15.69 3.95 -3.28
CA SER A 264 -15.29 4.58 -4.54
C SER A 264 -16.30 4.37 -5.65
N ILE A 265 -16.85 3.15 -5.78
CA ILE A 265 -17.90 2.86 -6.77
C ILE A 265 -19.15 3.71 -6.50
N LEU A 266 -19.59 3.80 -5.25
CA LEU A 266 -20.75 4.62 -4.88
C LEU A 266 -20.51 6.11 -5.16
N GLN A 267 -19.33 6.63 -4.82
CA GLN A 267 -18.95 8.00 -5.15
C GLN A 267 -18.84 8.24 -6.66
N PHE A 268 -18.26 7.29 -7.41
CA PHE A 268 -18.18 7.34 -8.86
C PHE A 268 -19.58 7.46 -9.47
N LEU A 269 -20.53 6.61 -9.04
CA LEU A 269 -21.92 6.67 -9.49
C LEU A 269 -22.57 8.01 -9.11
N SER A 270 -22.32 8.54 -7.91
CA SER A 270 -22.80 9.86 -7.53
C SER A 270 -22.28 10.95 -8.46
N ILE A 271 -21.00 10.92 -8.83
CA ILE A 271 -20.37 11.94 -9.66
C ILE A 271 -20.87 11.82 -11.11
N VAL A 272 -20.86 10.62 -11.68
CA VAL A 272 -21.22 10.39 -13.08
C VAL A 272 -22.70 10.62 -13.35
N LEU A 273 -23.59 10.27 -12.42
CA LEU A 273 -25.03 10.34 -12.65
C LEU A 273 -25.67 11.65 -12.19
N TYR A 274 -25.04 12.39 -11.27
CA TYR A 274 -25.67 13.54 -10.60
C TYR A 274 -24.80 14.80 -10.51
N VAL A 275 -23.53 14.75 -10.92
CA VAL A 275 -22.60 15.90 -10.84
C VAL A 275 -22.10 16.32 -12.21
N LEU A 276 -21.56 15.37 -13.00
CA LEU A 276 -21.07 15.61 -14.36
C LEU A 276 -22.23 15.66 -15.36
#